data_AF-A0A383E647-F1
#
_entry.id   AF-A0A383E647-F1
#
_cell.length_a   1.000
_cell.length_b   1.000
_cell.length_c   1.000
_cell.angle_alpha   90.00
_cell.angle_beta   90.00
_cell.angle_gamma   90.00
#
_symmetry.space_group_name_H-M   'P 1'
#
loop_
_entity.id
_entity.type
_entity.pdbx_description
1 polymer ?
#
loop_
_entity_poly.entity_id
_entity_poly.type
_entity_poly.pdbx_seq_one_letter_code
_entity_poly.pdbx_strand_id
1 'polypeptide(L)' 'MNISDEVAEPAFARHIADMDDRLIDFQLVGPRPVDQWSWMPLFLQKSWSRATNDHIAQSVRLHPDRFAGMAQC' A
#
# COMPACT_ATOMS: atom_id res chain seq x y z
N MET A 1 6.97 6.85 6.30
CA MET A 1 6.15 6.58 7.51
C MET A 1 6.77 5.36 8.18
N ASN A 2 7.01 5.34 9.49
CA ASN A 2 7.68 4.22 10.15
C ASN A 2 6.68 3.37 10.93
N ILE A 3 5.92 2.53 10.22
CA ILE A 3 5.03 1.53 10.83
C ILE A 3 5.82 0.22 10.90
N SER A 4 5.95 -0.36 12.09
CA SER A 4 6.61 -1.66 12.23
C SER A 4 5.81 -2.76 11.55
N ASP A 5 6.50 -3.79 11.07
CA ASP A 5 5.85 -4.93 10.42
C ASP A 5 4.84 -5.62 11.36
N GLU A 6 5.15 -5.72 12.65
CA GLU A 6 4.24 -6.28 13.67
C GLU A 6 2.89 -5.53 13.76
N VAL A 7 2.90 -4.21 13.52
CA VAL A 7 1.69 -3.39 13.54
C VAL A 7 0.97 -3.41 12.19
N ALA A 8 1.71 -3.53 11.08
CA ALA A 8 1.15 -3.52 9.72
C ALA A 8 0.52 -4.87 9.34
N GLU A 9 1.14 -5.98 9.74
CA GLU A 9 0.76 -7.34 9.37
C GLU A 9 -0.72 -7.66 9.63
N PRO A 10 -1.32 -7.36 10.80
CA PRO A 10 -2.73 -7.65 11.04
C PRO A 10 -3.68 -6.92 10.07
N ALA A 11 -3.30 -5.73 9.59
CA ALA A 11 -4.09 -4.99 8.63
C ALA A 11 -4.07 -5.65 7.24
N PHE A 12 -2.90 -6.13 6.81
CA PHE A 12 -2.76 -6.86 5.55
C PHE A 12 -3.42 -8.23 5.60
N ALA A 13 -3.24 -8.99 6.68
CA ALA A 13 -3.87 -10.29 6.88
C ALA A 13 -5.40 -10.22 6.82
N ARG A 14 -6.00 -9.18 7.42
CA ARG A 14 -7.46 -8.94 7.32
C ARG A 14 -7.91 -8.70 5.89
N HIS A 15 -7.14 -7.93 5.12
CA HIS A 15 -7.44 -7.66 3.71
C HIS A 15 -7.26 -8.92 2.85
N ILE A 16 -6.28 -9.77 3.16
CA ILE A 16 -6.11 -11.07 2.50
C ILE A 16 -7.29 -12.00 2.79
N ALA A 17 -7.78 -12.06 4.03
CA ALA A 17 -8.97 -12.84 4.36
C ALA A 17 -10.20 -12.37 3.56
N ASP A 18 -10.34 -11.06 3.38
CA ASP A 18 -11.37 -10.45 2.52
C ASP A 18 -11.18 -10.79 1.02
N MET A 19 -9.94 -11.02 0.57
CA MET A 19 -9.63 -11.50 -0.78
C MET A 19 -9.96 -12.98 -0.95
N ASP A 20 -9.63 -13.81 0.05
CA ASP A 20 -9.88 -15.25 0.05
C ASP A 20 -11.39 -15.55 -0.01
N ASP A 21 -12.20 -14.81 0.75
CA ASP A 21 -13.67 -14.89 0.71
C ASP A 21 -14.25 -14.61 -0.69
N ARG A 22 -13.55 -13.78 -1.46
CA ARG A 22 -13.95 -13.36 -2.81
C ARG A 22 -13.23 -14.11 -3.93
N LEU A 23 -12.45 -15.14 -3.60
CA LEU A 23 -11.65 -15.93 -4.54
C LEU A 23 -10.70 -15.04 -5.37
N ILE A 24 -10.07 -14.05 -4.73
CA ILE A 24 -9.09 -13.16 -5.36
C ILE A 24 -7.69 -13.67 -5.02
N ASP A 25 -7.03 -14.29 -6.00
CA ASP A 25 -5.69 -14.85 -5.81
C ASP A 25 -4.63 -13.75 -5.62
N PHE A 26 -4.73 -12.69 -6.42
CA PHE A 26 -3.71 -11.65 -6.48
C PHE A 26 -4.34 -10.27 -6.70
N GLN A 27 -3.80 -9.24 -6.05
CA GLN A 27 -4.28 -7.88 -6.22
C GLN A 27 -3.15 -6.89 -6.49
N LEU A 28 -3.36 -6.07 -7.52
CA LEU A 28 -2.56 -4.88 -7.77
C LEU A 28 -3.06 -3.74 -6.87
N VAL A 29 -2.24 -3.32 -5.90
CA VAL A 29 -2.58 -2.31 -4.90
C VAL A 29 -1.93 -0.97 -5.23
N GLY A 30 -2.67 0.11 -5.05
CA GLY A 30 -2.20 1.47 -5.26
C GLY A 30 -2.91 2.45 -4.33
N PRO A 31 -2.45 3.72 -4.29
CA PRO A 31 -3.07 4.73 -3.45
C PRO A 31 -4.47 5.07 -3.96
N ARG A 32 -5.40 5.29 -3.02
CA ARG A 32 -6.72 5.84 -3.37
C ARG A 32 -6.52 7.22 -4.03
N PRO A 33 -7.27 7.58 -5.08
CA PRO A 33 -7.03 8.83 -5.82
C PRO A 33 -7.00 10.09 -4.94
N VAL A 34 -7.88 10.16 -3.93
CA VAL A 34 -7.89 11.27 -2.97
C VAL A 34 -6.65 11.31 -2.07
N ASP A 35 -6.05 10.15 -1.79
CA ASP A 35 -4.84 10.01 -0.96
C ASP A 35 -3.55 10.29 -1.75
N GLN A 36 -3.63 10.52 -3.06
CA GLN A 36 -2.46 10.92 -3.85
C GLN A 36 -2.06 12.38 -3.61
N TRP A 37 -3.01 13.21 -3.17
CA TRP A 37 -2.80 14.61 -2.80
C TRP A 37 -2.16 15.44 -3.92
N SER A 38 -2.57 15.21 -5.17
CA SER A 38 -1.96 15.85 -6.36
C SER A 38 -2.14 17.38 -6.42
N TRP A 39 -2.96 17.96 -5.53
CA TRP A 39 -3.13 19.41 -5.35
C TRP A 39 -2.16 20.02 -4.33
N MET A 40 -1.38 19.20 -3.62
CA MET A 40 -0.43 19.64 -2.63
C MET A 40 0.79 20.29 -3.30
N PRO A 41 1.45 21.29 -2.67
CA PRO A 41 2.71 21.83 -3.18
C PRO A 41 3.76 20.74 -3.50
N LEU A 42 4.42 20.85 -4.65
CA LEU A 42 5.35 19.83 -5.18
C LEU A 42 6.45 19.44 -4.19
N PHE A 43 6.93 20.37 -3.36
CA PHE A 43 7.97 20.10 -2.36
C PHE A 43 7.52 19.14 -1.26
N LEU A 44 6.21 19.07 -0.97
CA LEU A 44 5.62 18.10 -0.05
C LEU A 44 5.21 16.81 -0.78
N GLN A 45 4.84 16.89 -2.06
CA GLN A 45 4.42 15.72 -2.83
C GLN A 45 5.49 14.64 -2.84
N LYS A 46 6.76 15.01 -2.98
CA LYS A 46 7.87 14.05 -3.00
C LYS A 46 7.99 13.24 -1.69
N SER A 47 7.85 13.88 -0.53
CA SER A 47 7.94 13.19 0.76
C SER A 47 6.70 12.32 1.00
N TRP A 48 5.53 12.78 0.55
CA TRP A 48 4.29 12.02 0.62
C TRP A 48 4.31 10.79 -0.30
N SER A 49 4.63 10.95 -1.58
CA SER A 49 4.77 9.84 -2.53
C SER A 49 5.76 8.81 -2.02
N ARG A 50 6.90 9.21 -1.44
CA ARG A 50 7.82 8.27 -0.80
C ARG A 50 7.15 7.50 0.35
N ALA A 51 6.49 8.20 1.27
CA ALA A 51 5.86 7.54 2.41
C ALA A 51 4.78 6.53 1.99
N THR A 52 3.96 6.88 0.99
CA THR A 52 2.93 6.00 0.42
C THR A 52 3.55 4.81 -0.31
N ASN A 53 4.56 5.06 -1.14
CA ASN A 53 5.24 4.00 -1.90
C ASN A 53 5.99 3.03 -0.98
N ASP A 54 6.60 3.52 0.10
CA ASP A 54 7.25 2.66 1.10
C ASP A 54 6.24 1.75 1.81
N HIS A 55 5.03 2.24 2.08
CA HIS A 55 3.96 1.43 2.68
C HIS A 55 3.39 0.39 1.69
N ILE A 56 3.24 0.75 0.42
CA ILE A 56 2.88 -0.21 -0.65
C ILE A 56 3.98 -1.27 -0.79
N ALA A 57 5.25 -0.88 -0.76
CA ALA A 57 6.36 -1.81 -0.82
C ALA A 57 6.39 -2.75 0.41
N GLN A 58 5.98 -2.26 1.58
CA GLN A 58 5.83 -3.08 2.80
C GLN A 58 4.80 -4.20 2.60
N SER A 59 3.61 -3.91 2.05
CA SER A 59 2.60 -4.94 1.81
C SER A 59 3.07 -6.00 0.80
N VAL A 60 3.74 -5.57 -0.27
CA VAL A 60 4.31 -6.48 -1.28
C VAL A 60 5.44 -7.32 -0.70
N ARG A 61 6.29 -6.76 0.17
CA ARG A 61 7.37 -7.51 0.82
C ARG A 61 6.84 -8.58 1.78
N LEU A 62 5.77 -8.29 2.51
CA LEU A 62 5.18 -9.21 3.48
C LEU A 62 4.36 -10.31 2.80
N HIS A 63 3.68 -10.01 1.69
CA HIS A 63 2.88 -10.98 0.93
C HIS A 63 3.12 -10.88 -0.60
N PRO A 64 4.32 -11.26 -1.07
CA PRO A 64 4.72 -11.11 -2.47
C PRO A 64 3.93 -11.99 -3.44
N ASP A 65 3.31 -13.05 -2.94
CA ASP A 65 2.44 -13.97 -3.66
C ASP A 65 0.99 -13.48 -3.78
N ARG A 66 0.62 -12.42 -3.03
CA ARG A 66 -0.75 -11.87 -3.01
C ARG A 66 -0.85 -10.45 -3.56
N PHE A 67 0.24 -9.67 -3.54
CA PHE A 67 0.23 -8.26 -3.92
C PHE A 67 1.30 -7.86 -4.94
N ALA A 68 0.93 -6.92 -5.82
CA ALA A 68 1.87 -6.07 -6.55
C ALA A 68 1.55 -4.59 -6.28
N GLY A 69 2.55 -3.72 -6.32
CA GLY A 69 2.40 -2.29 -6.03
C GLY A 69 2.36 -1.39 -7.26
N MET A 70 1.42 -0.45 -7.29
CA MET A 70 1.39 0.71 -8.19
C MET A 70 1.85 1.95 -7.43
N ALA A 71 3.09 2.38 -7.69
CA ALA A 71 3.66 3.57 -7.07
C ALA A 71 3.05 4.86 -7.63
N GLN A 72 2.99 5.90 -6.79
CA GLN A 72 2.65 7.27 -7.21
C GLN A 72 3.90 8.16 -7.32
N CYS A 73 3.79 9.20 -8.16
CA CYS A 73 4.79 10.25 -8.36
C CYS A 73 4.39 11.55 -7.66
#